data_AF-A0A4Q3YC38-F1
#
_entry.id   AF-A0A4Q3YC38-F1
#
_cell.length_a   1.000
_cell.length_b   1.000
_cell.length_c   1.000
_cell.angle_alpha   90.00
_cell.angle_beta   90.00
_cell.angle_gamma   90.00
#
_symmetry.space_group_name_H-M   'P 1'
#
loop_
_entity.id
_entity.type
_entity.pdbx_description
1 polymer ?
#
loop_
_entity_poly.entity_id
_entity_poly.type
_entity_poly.pdbx_seq_one_letter_code
_entity_poly.pdbx_strand_id
1 'polypeptide(L)'
;MARAANRAWQRMLSGRRLDILDPSPLDVELSDIAHGLARVARWNGQTLGDYPFSVAQHSVLVLEIFRALNREATVPEQLYAVLHDAPEYVMGDIISPFKAAMGGNYKEVENRLLGAVHLRFSLGALPPVSLNRRIKVLIRPWPTREAHDRFAAAVEDLAENLT
;
A
#
# COMPACT_ATOMS: atom_id res chain seq x y z
N MET A 1 -1.88 -10.19 -38.87
CA MET A 1 -2.43 -11.04 -37.79
C MET A 1 -2.08 -10.39 -36.46
N ALA A 2 -3.08 -9.89 -35.73
CA ALA A 2 -2.85 -9.32 -34.40
C ALA A 2 -2.35 -10.44 -33.49
N ARG A 3 -1.13 -10.29 -32.97
CA ARG A 3 -0.58 -11.16 -31.92
C ARG A 3 -1.67 -11.27 -30.85
N ALA A 4 -2.14 -12.49 -30.54
CA ALA A 4 -3.08 -12.69 -29.46
C ALA A 4 -2.48 -12.00 -28.23
N ALA A 5 -3.07 -10.88 -27.81
CA ALA A 5 -2.57 -10.10 -26.69
C ALA A 5 -2.53 -11.07 -25.50
N ASN A 6 -1.34 -11.30 -24.95
CA ASN A 6 -1.19 -12.15 -23.77
C ASN A 6 -2.23 -11.70 -22.74
N ARG A 7 -3.05 -12.63 -22.25
CA ARG A 7 -4.11 -12.32 -21.27
C ARG A 7 -3.44 -11.79 -20.01
N ALA A 8 -3.40 -10.47 -19.87
CA ALA A 8 -2.79 -9.77 -18.74
C ALA A 8 -3.84 -8.92 -18.02
N TRP A 9 -5.06 -9.43 -17.85
CA TRP A 9 -6.14 -8.73 -17.15
C TRP A 9 -6.66 -9.51 -15.95
N GLN A 10 -7.01 -8.80 -14.88
CA GLN A 10 -7.72 -9.34 -13.72
C GLN A 10 -9.21 -9.03 -13.83
N ARG A 11 -10.06 -10.03 -13.63
CA ARG A 11 -11.52 -9.85 -13.47
C ARG A 11 -11.82 -9.53 -12.01
N MET A 12 -12.62 -8.49 -11.79
CA MET A 12 -13.09 -8.11 -10.46
C MET A 12 -14.48 -8.67 -10.18
N LEU A 13 -14.85 -8.76 -8.90
CA LEU A 13 -16.19 -9.21 -8.47
C LEU A 13 -17.31 -8.25 -8.90
N SER A 14 -16.98 -6.96 -9.09
CA SER A 14 -17.86 -5.97 -9.72
C SER A 14 -18.24 -6.32 -11.17
N GLY A 15 -17.56 -7.29 -11.80
CA GLY A 15 -17.71 -7.63 -13.21
C GLY A 15 -16.76 -6.84 -14.14
N ARG A 16 -16.04 -5.85 -13.62
CA ARG A 16 -15.03 -5.09 -14.37
C ARG A 16 -13.78 -5.92 -14.66
N ARG A 17 -12.96 -5.46 -15.60
CA ARG A 17 -11.65 -6.03 -15.91
C ARG A 17 -10.63 -4.90 -15.91
N LEU A 18 -9.47 -5.14 -15.30
CA LEU A 18 -8.34 -4.23 -15.36
C LEU A 18 -7.20 -4.89 -16.14
N ASP A 19 -6.69 -4.21 -17.17
CA ASP A 19 -5.44 -4.59 -17.82
C ASP A 19 -4.27 -4.23 -16.89
N ILE A 20 -3.41 -5.21 -16.60
CA ILE A 20 -2.29 -5.08 -15.67
C ILE A 20 -1.13 -4.32 -16.33
N LEU A 21 -0.94 -4.46 -17.64
CA LEU A 21 0.18 -3.88 -18.37
C LEU A 21 -0.12 -2.44 -18.84
N ASP A 22 -1.40 -2.16 -19.14
CA ASP A 22 -1.89 -0.85 -19.57
C ASP A 22 -3.20 -0.46 -18.86
N PRO A 23 -3.16 -0.18 -17.55
CA PRO A 23 -4.36 0.03 -16.74
C PRO A 23 -5.06 1.34 -17.09
N SER A 24 -6.35 1.25 -17.41
CA SER A 24 -7.23 2.41 -17.57
C SER A 24 -7.74 2.90 -16.21
N PRO A 25 -7.65 4.21 -15.89
CA PRO A 25 -8.26 4.77 -14.68
C PRO A 25 -9.76 4.50 -14.60
N LEU A 26 -10.45 4.42 -15.74
CA LEU A 26 -11.90 4.18 -15.79
C LEU A 26 -12.29 2.78 -15.33
N ASP A 27 -11.34 1.84 -15.31
CA ASP A 27 -11.55 0.45 -14.88
C ASP A 27 -11.22 0.21 -13.41
N VAL A 28 -10.76 1.24 -12.70
CA VAL A 28 -10.49 1.20 -11.27
C VAL A 28 -11.75 1.56 -10.49
N GLU A 29 -12.11 0.74 -9.51
CA GLU A 29 -13.21 1.02 -8.57
C GLU A 29 -12.77 0.82 -7.12
N LEU A 30 -13.23 1.72 -6.25
CA LEU A 30 -12.87 1.68 -4.82
C LEU A 30 -13.31 0.36 -4.16
N SER A 31 -14.48 -0.17 -4.52
CA SER A 31 -14.99 -1.43 -3.97
C SER A 31 -14.09 -2.62 -4.28
N ASP A 32 -13.50 -2.64 -5.48
CA ASP A 32 -12.60 -3.71 -5.92
C ASP A 32 -11.24 -3.61 -5.21
N ILE A 33 -10.71 -2.39 -5.09
CA ILE A 33 -9.51 -2.11 -4.29
C ILE A 33 -9.73 -2.57 -2.84
N ALA A 34 -10.79 -2.08 -2.19
CA ALA A 34 -11.08 -2.41 -0.80
C ALA A 34 -11.26 -3.92 -0.58
N HIS A 35 -11.96 -4.61 -1.49
CA HIS A 35 -12.14 -6.05 -1.40
C HIS A 35 -10.83 -6.82 -1.49
N GLY A 36 -9.96 -6.45 -2.45
CA GLY A 36 -8.66 -7.09 -2.64
C GLY A 36 -7.72 -6.82 -1.48
N LEU A 37 -7.49 -5.54 -1.14
CA LEU A 37 -6.54 -5.15 -0.08
C LEU A 37 -6.93 -5.71 1.30
N ALA A 38 -8.22 -5.92 1.58
CA ALA A 38 -8.68 -6.53 2.82
C ALA A 38 -8.34 -8.03 2.93
N ARG A 39 -7.91 -8.67 1.85
CA ARG A 39 -7.58 -10.11 1.78
C ARG A 39 -6.12 -10.40 1.46
N VAL A 40 -5.39 -9.43 0.92
CA VAL A 40 -3.95 -9.55 0.71
C VAL A 40 -3.26 -9.43 2.07
N ALA A 41 -2.63 -10.52 2.50
CA ALA A 41 -1.87 -10.59 3.75
C ALA A 41 -0.47 -10.00 3.56
N ARG A 42 -0.05 -9.16 4.49
CA ARG A 42 1.34 -8.69 4.57
C ARG A 42 2.22 -9.72 5.27
N TRP A 43 3.54 -9.56 5.12
CA TRP A 43 4.56 -10.42 5.75
C TRP A 43 4.42 -11.90 5.38
N ASN A 44 3.84 -12.20 4.20
CA ASN A 44 3.46 -13.54 3.78
C ASN A 44 2.62 -14.30 4.83
N GLY A 45 1.81 -13.57 5.62
CA GLY A 45 0.98 -14.15 6.68
C GLY A 45 1.72 -14.59 7.94
N GLN A 46 3.01 -14.27 8.08
CA GLN A 46 3.79 -14.52 9.30
C GLN A 46 3.45 -13.51 10.40
N THR A 47 2.18 -13.48 10.82
CA THR A 47 1.64 -12.60 11.86
C THR A 47 0.92 -13.42 12.91
N LEU A 48 0.97 -12.97 14.18
CA LEU A 48 0.23 -13.61 15.28
C LEU A 48 -1.25 -13.21 15.24
N GLY A 49 -2.14 -14.14 15.60
CA GLY A 49 -3.58 -13.94 15.71
C GLY A 49 -4.41 -14.79 14.75
N ASP A 50 -5.72 -14.77 14.92
CA ASP A 50 -6.66 -15.59 14.14
C ASP A 50 -6.80 -15.13 12.68
N TYR A 51 -6.41 -13.88 12.39
CA TYR A 51 -6.55 -13.26 11.07
C TYR A 51 -5.24 -12.59 10.64
N PRO A 52 -4.91 -12.61 9.33
CA PRO A 52 -3.69 -11.99 8.82
C PRO A 52 -3.77 -10.46 8.91
N PHE A 53 -2.62 -9.81 9.09
CA PHE A 53 -2.51 -8.36 8.92
C PHE A 53 -2.59 -7.99 7.43
N SER A 54 -3.68 -7.36 7.02
CA SER A 54 -3.99 -7.06 5.62
C SER A 54 -3.36 -5.77 5.12
N VAL A 55 -3.21 -5.64 3.80
CA VAL A 55 -2.76 -4.39 3.15
C VAL A 55 -3.73 -3.23 3.41
N ALA A 56 -5.04 -3.52 3.52
CA ALA A 56 -6.03 -2.50 3.90
C ALA A 56 -5.77 -1.95 5.30
N GLN A 57 -5.50 -2.81 6.29
CA GLN A 57 -5.14 -2.38 7.65
C GLN A 57 -3.84 -1.55 7.65
N HIS A 58 -2.83 -2.00 6.90
CA HIS A 58 -1.60 -1.23 6.73
C HIS A 58 -1.84 0.16 6.14
N SER A 59 -2.66 0.26 5.09
CA SER A 59 -2.95 1.51 4.40
C SER A 59 -3.66 2.52 5.31
N VAL A 60 -4.61 2.07 6.12
CA VAL A 60 -5.28 2.91 7.12
C VAL A 60 -4.31 3.36 8.22
N LEU A 61 -3.47 2.45 8.74
CA LEU A 61 -2.45 2.79 9.73
C LEU A 61 -1.46 3.85 9.21
N VAL A 62 -1.00 3.71 7.97
CA VAL A 62 -0.13 4.72 7.32
C VAL A 62 -0.84 6.06 7.22
N LEU A 63 -2.13 6.10 6.87
CA LEU A 63 -2.92 7.34 6.83
C LEU A 63 -3.04 7.99 8.22
N GLU A 64 -3.29 7.21 9.27
CA GLU A 64 -3.40 7.71 10.65
C GLU A 64 -2.09 8.33 11.12
N ILE A 65 -0.96 7.63 10.92
CA ILE A 65 0.38 8.15 11.22
C ILE A 65 0.67 9.40 10.38
N PHE A 66 0.34 9.37 9.10
CA PHE A 66 0.55 10.51 8.21
C PHE A 66 -0.20 11.76 8.68
N ARG A 67 -1.46 11.62 9.09
CA ARG A 67 -2.27 12.71 9.67
C ARG A 67 -1.70 13.23 10.98
N ALA A 68 -1.24 12.34 11.86
CA ALA A 68 -0.65 12.71 13.13
C ALA A 68 0.63 13.56 12.95
N LEU A 69 1.46 13.19 11.97
CA LEU A 69 2.72 13.87 11.68
C LEU A 69 2.57 15.11 10.78
N ASN A 70 1.45 15.24 10.07
CA ASN A 70 1.19 16.31 9.10
C ASN A 70 -0.21 16.89 9.32
N ARG A 71 -0.38 17.63 10.42
CA ARG A 71 -1.70 18.17 10.81
C ARG A 71 -2.35 19.07 9.74
N GLU A 72 -1.53 19.74 8.94
CA GLU A 72 -1.95 20.61 7.84
C GLU A 72 -2.05 19.88 6.48
N ALA A 73 -1.94 18.55 6.45
CA ALA A 73 -1.97 17.80 5.20
C ALA A 73 -3.33 17.95 4.48
N THR A 74 -3.25 18.31 3.21
CA THR A 74 -4.42 18.47 2.35
C THR A 74 -5.09 17.13 2.05
N VAL A 75 -6.37 17.15 1.64
CA VAL A 75 -7.10 15.93 1.25
C VAL A 75 -6.38 15.13 0.15
N PRO A 76 -5.84 15.75 -0.93
CA PRO A 76 -5.05 15.04 -1.92
C PRO A 76 -3.80 14.35 -1.34
N GLU A 77 -3.10 14.99 -0.40
CA GLU A 77 -1.94 14.39 0.26
C GLU A 77 -2.31 13.17 1.10
N GLN A 78 -3.44 13.23 1.80
CA GLN A 78 -4.00 12.10 2.54
C GLN A 78 -4.43 10.95 1.61
N LEU A 79 -5.00 11.27 0.43
CA LEU A 79 -5.36 10.26 -0.56
C LEU A 79 -4.13 9.56 -1.13
N TYR A 80 -3.05 10.28 -1.43
CA TYR A 80 -1.77 9.66 -1.80
C TYR A 80 -1.24 8.74 -0.70
N ALA A 81 -1.39 9.11 0.58
CA ALA A 81 -0.94 8.30 1.69
C ALA A 81 -1.76 7.00 1.84
N VAL A 82 -3.08 7.03 1.74
CA VAL A 82 -3.91 5.82 1.91
C VAL A 82 -3.91 4.91 0.67
N LEU A 83 -3.66 5.44 -0.52
CA LEU A 83 -3.67 4.69 -1.78
C LEU A 83 -2.29 4.17 -2.20
N HIS A 84 -1.24 4.35 -1.39
CA HIS A 84 0.14 4.07 -1.78
C HIS A 84 0.39 2.61 -2.21
N ASP A 85 -0.24 1.66 -1.52
CA ASP A 85 -0.17 0.21 -1.80
C ASP A 85 -1.42 -0.28 -2.56
N ALA A 86 -2.25 0.63 -3.10
CA ALA A 86 -3.43 0.26 -3.86
C ALA A 86 -3.18 -0.73 -5.01
N PRO A 87 -2.05 -0.69 -5.77
CA PRO A 87 -1.76 -1.68 -6.82
C PRO A 87 -1.76 -3.14 -6.36
N GLU A 88 -1.57 -3.40 -5.06
CA GLU A 88 -1.49 -4.76 -4.51
C GLU A 88 -2.82 -5.52 -4.58
N TYR A 89 -3.96 -4.85 -4.80
CA TYR A 89 -5.23 -5.53 -5.05
C TYR A 89 -5.25 -6.36 -6.34
N VAL A 90 -4.30 -6.11 -7.24
CA VAL A 90 -4.09 -6.83 -8.51
C VAL A 90 -2.78 -7.59 -8.51
N MET A 91 -1.72 -7.00 -7.95
CA MET A 91 -0.38 -7.57 -7.99
C MET A 91 -0.06 -8.51 -6.82
N GLY A 92 -0.80 -8.39 -5.71
CA GLY A 92 -0.43 -8.96 -4.41
C GLY A 92 0.64 -8.14 -3.68
N ASP A 93 0.80 -8.41 -2.38
CA ASP A 93 1.92 -7.89 -1.56
C ASP A 93 3.15 -8.75 -1.85
N ILE A 94 4.23 -8.10 -2.26
CA ILE A 94 5.51 -8.76 -2.53
C ILE A 94 6.55 -8.17 -1.59
N ILE A 95 7.19 -9.01 -0.78
CA ILE A 95 8.19 -8.54 0.17
C ILE A 95 9.34 -7.81 -0.53
N SER A 96 9.79 -6.70 0.07
CA SER A 96 10.82 -5.82 -0.48
C SER A 96 12.10 -6.54 -0.98
N PRO A 97 12.65 -7.56 -0.28
CA PRO A 97 13.80 -8.31 -0.78
C PRO A 97 13.51 -9.02 -2.12
N PHE A 98 12.30 -9.54 -2.30
CA PHE A 98 11.90 -10.20 -3.54
C PHE A 98 11.68 -9.18 -4.67
N LYS A 99 11.07 -8.02 -4.38
CA LYS A 99 10.97 -6.91 -5.35
C LYS A 99 12.36 -6.51 -5.88
N ALA A 100 13.39 -6.49 -5.04
CA ALA A 100 14.77 -6.19 -5.44
C ALA A 100 15.40 -7.29 -6.32
N ALA A 101 15.01 -8.55 -6.13
CA ALA A 101 15.54 -9.70 -6.87
C ALA A 101 14.85 -9.96 -8.23
N MET A 102 13.57 -9.63 -8.38
CA MET A 102 12.78 -9.98 -9.58
C MET A 102 13.23 -9.28 -10.87
N GLY A 103 13.94 -8.15 -10.79
CA GLY A 103 14.36 -7.38 -11.97
C GLY A 103 13.21 -6.98 -12.91
N GLY A 104 13.55 -6.52 -14.12
CA GLY A 104 12.58 -6.28 -15.20
C GLY A 104 11.60 -5.12 -14.98
N ASN A 105 10.43 -5.22 -15.63
CA ASN A 105 9.42 -4.15 -15.70
C ASN A 105 8.46 -4.10 -14.49
N TYR A 106 8.71 -4.86 -13.42
CA TYR A 106 7.80 -4.90 -12.26
C TYR A 106 7.48 -3.50 -11.71
N LYS A 107 8.52 -2.69 -11.48
CA LYS A 107 8.38 -1.33 -10.95
C LYS A 107 7.65 -0.40 -11.93
N GLU A 108 7.80 -0.64 -13.23
CA GLU A 108 7.08 0.12 -14.25
C GLU A 108 5.58 -0.20 -14.22
N VAL A 109 5.23 -1.49 -14.15
CA VAL A 109 3.85 -1.97 -14.02
C VAL A 109 3.21 -1.44 -12.73
N GLU A 110 3.91 -1.54 -11.60
CA GLU A 110 3.48 -1.00 -10.31
C GLU A 110 3.17 0.51 -10.39
N ASN A 111 4.06 1.28 -11.02
CA ASN A 111 3.88 2.72 -11.19
C ASN A 111 2.70 3.06 -12.13
N ARG A 112 2.48 2.28 -13.20
CA ARG A 112 1.33 2.48 -14.12
C ARG A 112 0.01 2.21 -13.40
N LEU A 113 -0.08 1.12 -12.64
CA LEU A 113 -1.25 0.80 -11.83
C LEU A 113 -1.52 1.88 -10.78
N LEU A 114 -0.48 2.31 -10.06
CA LEU A 114 -0.61 3.37 -9.07
C LEU A 114 -1.08 4.69 -9.71
N GLY A 115 -0.54 5.03 -10.88
CA GLY A 115 -0.97 6.19 -11.66
C GLY A 115 -2.43 6.10 -12.09
N ALA A 116 -2.89 4.94 -12.54
CA ALA A 116 -4.29 4.73 -12.90
C ALA A 116 -5.24 4.89 -11.69
N VAL A 117 -4.83 4.36 -10.52
CA VAL A 117 -5.54 4.58 -9.25
C VAL A 117 -5.61 6.06 -8.91
N HIS A 118 -4.49 6.77 -8.92
CA HIS A 118 -4.47 8.21 -8.62
C HIS A 118 -5.39 9.01 -9.52
N LEU A 119 -5.34 8.78 -10.84
CA LEU A 119 -6.19 9.45 -11.80
C LEU A 119 -7.68 9.18 -11.55
N ARG A 120 -8.05 7.94 -11.17
CA ARG A 120 -9.44 7.58 -10.82
C ARG A 120 -10.00 8.41 -9.67
N PHE A 121 -9.13 8.83 -8.74
CA PHE A 121 -9.48 9.66 -7.58
C PHE A 121 -9.15 11.14 -7.78
N SER A 122 -9.05 11.60 -9.05
CA SER A 122 -8.80 13.01 -9.41
C SER A 122 -7.48 13.57 -8.86
N LEU A 123 -6.48 12.70 -8.65
CA LEU A 123 -5.11 13.08 -8.30
C LEU A 123 -4.24 13.15 -9.57
N GLY A 124 -3.04 13.73 -9.44
CA GLY A 124 -2.00 13.57 -10.45
C GLY A 124 -1.49 12.12 -10.46
N ALA A 125 -1.16 11.59 -11.64
CA ALA A 125 -0.68 10.21 -11.78
C ALA A 125 0.55 9.93 -10.87
N LEU A 126 1.40 10.94 -10.66
CA LEU A 126 2.52 10.88 -9.75
C LEU A 126 2.34 11.88 -8.59
N PRO A 127 2.58 11.46 -7.33
CA PRO A 127 2.64 12.39 -6.21
C PRO A 127 3.86 13.32 -6.33
N PRO A 128 3.80 14.52 -5.72
CA PRO A 128 5.00 15.35 -5.53
C PRO A 128 6.13 14.54 -4.88
N VAL A 129 7.37 14.73 -5.35
CA VAL A 129 8.54 13.94 -4.90
C VAL A 129 8.75 14.01 -3.38
N SER A 130 8.55 15.20 -2.79
CA SER A 130 8.65 15.42 -1.34
C SER A 130 7.59 14.62 -0.58
N LEU A 131 6.34 14.64 -1.05
CA LEU A 131 5.24 13.88 -0.46
C LEU A 131 5.51 12.36 -0.54
N ASN A 132 5.92 11.87 -1.71
CA ASN A 132 6.25 10.45 -1.89
C ASN A 132 7.36 10.01 -0.94
N ARG A 133 8.38 10.85 -0.73
CA ARG A 133 9.45 10.57 0.23
C ARG A 133 8.91 10.49 1.66
N ARG A 134 8.04 11.42 2.08
CA ARG A 134 7.41 11.39 3.41
C ARG A 134 6.62 10.11 3.62
N ILE A 135 5.75 9.76 2.67
CA ILE A 135 4.92 8.54 2.72
C ILE A 135 5.81 7.29 2.81
N LYS A 136 6.85 7.18 1.99
CA LYS A 136 7.79 6.03 2.01
C LYS A 136 8.51 5.81 3.34
N VAL A 137 8.77 6.86 4.10
CA VAL A 137 9.38 6.71 5.43
C VAL A 137 8.42 6.03 6.40
N LEU A 138 7.11 6.27 6.26
CA LEU A 138 6.07 5.67 7.10
C LEU A 138 5.82 4.19 6.75
N ILE A 139 6.04 3.81 5.49
CA ILE A 139 5.82 2.44 4.96
C ILE A 139 6.95 1.47 5.31
N ARG A 140 8.17 1.99 5.50
CA ARG A 140 9.32 1.16 5.90
C ARG A 140 8.90 0.30 7.09
N PRO A 141 9.27 -1.00 7.08
CA PRO A 141 8.70 -2.01 7.96
C PRO A 141 8.58 -1.41 9.34
N TRP A 142 7.33 -1.08 9.71
CA TRP A 142 7.10 -0.57 11.04
C TRP A 142 7.52 -1.71 11.93
N PRO A 143 8.47 -1.46 12.82
CA PRO A 143 9.03 -2.51 13.61
C PRO A 143 8.00 -2.69 14.72
N THR A 144 6.91 -3.42 14.48
CA THR A 144 5.98 -3.79 15.56
C THR A 144 6.74 -4.39 16.73
N ARG A 145 7.89 -5.02 16.46
CA ARG A 145 8.89 -5.40 17.45
C ARG A 145 9.65 -4.21 18.07
N GLU A 146 10.28 -3.30 17.33
CA GLU A 146 11.00 -2.17 17.95
C GLU A 146 10.06 -1.18 18.64
N ALA A 147 8.80 -1.05 18.22
CA ALA A 147 7.79 -0.28 18.93
C ALA A 147 7.28 -0.99 20.18
N HIS A 148 7.08 -2.32 20.11
CA HIS A 148 6.86 -3.15 21.29
C HIS A 148 8.03 -3.01 22.28
N ASP A 149 9.26 -3.16 21.79
CA ASP A 149 10.48 -3.13 22.59
C ASP A 149 10.73 -1.72 23.15
N ARG A 150 10.49 -0.66 22.38
CA ARG A 150 10.56 0.73 22.86
C ARG A 150 9.46 1.05 23.86
N PHE A 151 8.25 0.52 23.68
CA PHE A 151 7.16 0.71 24.63
C PHE A 151 7.46 -0.02 25.95
N ALA A 152 7.85 -1.30 25.88
CA ALA A 152 8.25 -2.09 27.03
C ALA A 152 9.41 -1.40 27.78
N ALA A 153 10.47 -1.02 27.07
CA ALA A 153 11.61 -0.32 27.67
C ALA A 153 11.22 1.04 28.29
N ALA A 154 10.34 1.81 27.66
CA ALA A 154 9.87 3.08 28.22
C ALA A 154 9.02 2.89 29.47
N VAL A 155 8.17 1.86 29.51
CA VAL A 155 7.35 1.53 30.69
C VAL A 155 8.23 1.01 31.83
N GLU A 156 9.21 0.16 31.52
CA GLU A 156 10.18 -0.37 32.49
C GLU A 156 11.03 0.75 33.10
N ASP A 157 11.60 1.65 32.29
CA ASP A 157 12.38 2.81 32.75
C ASP A 157 11.54 3.74 33.65
N LEU A 158 10.31 4.06 33.25
CA LEU A 158 9.41 4.88 34.08
C LEU A 158 9.05 4.19 35.39
N ALA A 159 8.90 2.86 35.38
CA ALA A 159 8.58 2.08 36.57
C ALA A 159 9.76 1.98 37.56
N GLU A 160 11.00 1.88 37.07
CA GLU A 160 12.20 1.88 37.91
C GLU A 160 12.44 3.23 38.60
N ASN A 161 12.02 4.33 37.97
CA ASN A 161 12.16 5.68 38.51
C ASN A 161 10.99 6.10 39.45
N LEU A 162 10.07 5.19 39.77
CA LEU A 162 8.96 5.43 40.72
C LEU A 162 9.33 5.18 42.20
N THR A 163 10.50 4.62 42.49
CA THR A 163 11.05 4.39 43.84
C THR A 163 12.16 5.36 44.18
#